data_AF-A0A7Y0U2W6-F1
#
_entry.id   AF-A0A7Y0U2W6-F1
#
_cell.length_a   1.000
_cell.length_b   1.000
_cell.length_c   1.000
_cell.angle_alpha   90.00
_cell.angle_beta   90.00
_cell.angle_gamma   90.00
#
_symmetry.space_group_name_H-M   'P 1'
#
loop_
_entity.id
_entity.type
_entity.pdbx_description
1 polymer ?
#
loop_
_entity_poly.entity_id
_entity_poly.type
_entity_poly.pdbx_seq_one_letter_code
_entity_poly.pdbx_strand_id
1 'polypeptide(L)'
;MIPLPHNILLSYFYFRNIDFSLLEGFTLIADCGAFSADRLGKPVVLSDYVSWLRDWQGWFTWAASLDVIGDTEATRRNWLAARDTHGLDLVPTIHYPEKPTAMDFYAKRGVRFMGLGGLVGVRERPRGAWLAGVFKYQRERWPGVEFHGWGVTQWPLLRFPFKSVDSSTWNAGTKFGDLTVRDPGSLRDYSVDVSRGGKPPSMAARRLLASDHYGSCWEEIRNSRGENRTEILLVSARSAKVLEDRFNAIHAGGWFKEPLPGGRMPGQSSPARGRLHLAAGGDLGTPPQGGRQSFIVGSVLKDFQRLRDGSLARGEPWPPPDK
;
A
#
# COMPACT_ATOMS: atom_id res chain seq x y z
N MET A 1 11.33 18.31 10.17
CA MET A 1 10.65 17.75 8.99
C MET A 1 10.17 16.34 9.27
N ILE A 2 8.96 16.00 8.82
CA ILE A 2 8.41 14.63 8.92
C ILE A 2 9.29 13.71 8.07
N PRO A 3 9.76 12.55 8.59
CA PRO A 3 10.54 11.61 7.81
C PRO A 3 9.70 10.95 6.72
N LEU A 4 10.36 10.40 5.70
CA LEU A 4 9.66 9.64 4.67
C LEU A 4 9.32 8.23 5.18
N PRO A 5 8.22 7.63 4.71
CA PRO A 5 7.89 6.25 5.04
C PRO A 5 8.87 5.29 4.36
N HIS A 6 9.22 4.20 5.06
CA HIS A 6 10.15 3.18 4.59
C HIS A 6 9.47 1.87 4.16
N ASN A 7 8.16 1.76 4.38
CA ASN A 7 7.37 0.56 4.09
C ASN A 7 6.63 0.75 2.75
N ILE A 8 6.93 -0.09 1.76
CA ILE A 8 6.34 -0.02 0.42
C ILE A 8 5.69 -1.36 0.08
N LEU A 9 4.51 -1.30 -0.53
CA LEU A 9 3.86 -2.40 -1.22
C LEU A 9 4.05 -2.23 -2.72
N LEU A 10 4.58 -3.27 -3.37
CA LEU A 10 4.76 -3.33 -4.82
C LEU A 10 3.83 -4.37 -5.42
N SER A 11 3.04 -3.96 -6.40
CA SER A 11 2.12 -4.85 -7.10
C SER A 11 2.77 -5.45 -8.34
N TYR A 12 2.85 -6.77 -8.46
CA TYR A 12 3.38 -7.51 -9.61
C TYR A 12 2.83 -6.97 -10.94
N PHE A 13 1.53 -6.66 -10.96
CA PHE A 13 0.84 -6.14 -12.13
C PHE A 13 1.54 -4.92 -12.75
N TYR A 14 2.12 -4.04 -11.93
CA TYR A 14 2.83 -2.83 -12.39
C TYR A 14 4.36 -2.99 -12.37
N PHE A 15 4.91 -3.78 -11.44
CA PHE A 15 6.34 -3.79 -11.13
C PHE A 15 7.10 -5.02 -11.65
N ARG A 16 6.47 -5.89 -12.46
CA ARG A 16 7.12 -7.12 -12.97
C ARG A 16 8.39 -6.92 -13.81
N ASN A 17 8.63 -5.71 -14.33
CA ASN A 17 9.78 -5.39 -15.19
C ASN A 17 10.76 -4.40 -14.54
N ILE A 18 10.77 -4.31 -13.22
CA ILE A 18 11.60 -3.36 -12.47
C ILE A 18 12.72 -4.11 -11.75
N ASP A 19 13.90 -3.49 -11.72
CA ASP A 19 15.00 -3.90 -10.86
C ASP A 19 14.82 -3.31 -9.45
N PHE A 20 14.67 -4.16 -8.43
CA PHE A 20 14.49 -3.71 -7.05
C PHE A 20 15.77 -3.29 -6.35
N SER A 21 16.95 -3.44 -6.98
CA SER A 21 18.19 -2.80 -6.50
C SER A 21 18.01 -1.29 -6.31
N LEU A 22 17.14 -0.68 -7.11
CA LEU A 22 16.76 0.72 -7.02
C LEU A 22 16.02 1.09 -5.72
N LEU A 23 15.51 0.10 -4.99
CA LEU A 23 14.74 0.23 -3.75
C LEU A 23 15.50 -0.24 -2.51
N GLU A 24 16.82 -0.39 -2.59
CA GLU A 24 17.64 -0.69 -1.43
C GLU A 24 17.42 0.35 -0.31
N GLY A 25 17.19 -0.16 0.91
CA GLY A 25 16.86 0.62 2.10
C GLY A 25 15.36 0.69 2.46
N PHE A 26 14.47 0.18 1.59
CA PHE A 26 13.04 0.06 1.89
C PHE A 26 12.65 -1.33 2.38
N THR A 27 11.60 -1.42 3.21
CA THR A 27 10.90 -2.67 3.49
C THR A 27 9.85 -2.89 2.42
N LEU A 28 10.02 -3.93 1.62
CA LEU A 28 9.13 -4.25 0.49
C LEU A 28 8.19 -5.40 0.84
N ILE A 29 6.91 -5.26 0.49
CA ILE A 29 5.94 -6.35 0.46
C ILE A 29 5.40 -6.51 -0.96
N ALA A 30 5.12 -7.74 -1.35
CA ALA A 30 4.63 -8.05 -2.69
C ALA A 30 3.11 -8.23 -2.70
N ASP A 31 2.44 -7.55 -3.62
CA ASP A 31 1.04 -7.77 -3.97
C ASP A 31 0.97 -8.41 -5.36
N CYS A 32 0.01 -9.32 -5.58
CA CYS A 32 -0.19 -9.96 -6.88
C CYS A 32 -0.88 -9.01 -7.88
N GLY A 33 -1.61 -8.01 -7.39
CA GLY A 33 -2.30 -7.02 -8.21
C GLY A 33 -3.62 -7.50 -8.81
N ALA A 34 -4.26 -8.54 -8.25
CA ALA A 34 -5.52 -9.07 -8.76
C ALA A 34 -6.62 -8.02 -8.90
N PHE A 35 -6.70 -7.07 -7.96
CA PHE A 35 -7.66 -5.96 -8.05
C PHE A 35 -7.46 -5.08 -9.30
N SER A 36 -6.19 -4.84 -9.69
CA SER A 36 -5.88 -4.07 -10.90
C SER A 36 -6.11 -4.91 -12.16
N ALA A 37 -5.72 -6.18 -12.11
CA ALA A 37 -5.92 -7.16 -13.17
C ALA A 37 -7.40 -7.31 -13.56
N ASP A 38 -8.26 -7.48 -12.54
CA ASP A 38 -9.71 -7.59 -12.69
C ASP A 38 -10.32 -6.33 -13.32
N ARG A 39 -10.03 -5.15 -12.75
CA ARG A 39 -10.54 -3.86 -13.27
C ARG A 39 -10.11 -3.54 -14.70
N LEU A 40 -8.93 -4.01 -15.11
CA LEU A 40 -8.37 -3.75 -16.44
C LEU A 40 -8.58 -4.92 -17.42
N GLY A 41 -9.23 -6.02 -16.99
CA GLY A 41 -9.45 -7.20 -17.82
C GLY A 41 -8.15 -7.89 -18.27
N LYS A 42 -7.08 -7.78 -17.48
CA LYS A 42 -5.75 -8.34 -17.79
C LYS A 42 -5.36 -9.35 -16.70
N PRO A 43 -5.78 -10.63 -16.81
CA PRO A 43 -5.58 -11.62 -15.76
C PRO A 43 -4.08 -11.85 -15.49
N VAL A 44 -3.76 -12.09 -14.22
CA VAL A 44 -2.42 -12.49 -13.79
C VAL A 44 -2.32 -14.02 -13.83
N VAL A 45 -1.27 -14.53 -14.48
CA VAL A 45 -0.98 -15.96 -14.52
C VAL A 45 -0.13 -16.33 -13.31
N LEU A 46 -0.54 -17.38 -12.59
CA LEU A 46 0.14 -17.81 -11.35
C LEU A 46 1.62 -18.14 -11.56
N SER A 47 1.96 -18.83 -12.66
CA SER A 47 3.35 -19.20 -12.97
C SER A 47 4.25 -17.99 -13.11
N ASP A 48 3.76 -16.93 -13.76
CA ASP A 48 4.54 -15.72 -14.01
C ASP A 48 4.76 -14.95 -12.70
N TYR A 49 3.73 -14.89 -11.87
CA TYR A 49 3.82 -14.31 -10.53
C TYR A 49 4.80 -15.08 -9.63
N VAL A 50 4.74 -16.41 -9.65
CA VAL A 50 5.68 -17.29 -8.93
C VAL A 50 7.12 -17.08 -9.40
N SER A 51 7.35 -16.96 -10.71
CA SER A 51 8.68 -16.66 -11.26
C SER A 51 9.21 -15.34 -10.73
N TRP A 52 8.41 -14.28 -10.81
CA TRP A 52 8.78 -12.96 -10.31
C TRP A 52 9.09 -12.97 -8.80
N LEU A 53 8.31 -13.69 -8.01
CA LEU A 53 8.60 -13.83 -6.58
C LEU A 53 9.92 -14.55 -6.31
N ARG A 54 10.30 -15.55 -7.12
CA ARG A 54 11.57 -16.27 -6.97
C ARG A 54 12.77 -15.39 -7.34
N ASP A 55 12.64 -14.62 -8.41
CA ASP A 55 13.69 -13.70 -8.85
C ASP A 55 14.01 -12.64 -7.78
N TRP A 56 13.00 -12.23 -7.02
CA TRP A 56 13.09 -11.14 -6.04
C TRP A 56 12.87 -11.55 -4.58
N GLN A 57 12.88 -12.85 -4.26
CA GLN A 57 12.51 -13.34 -2.93
C GLN A 57 13.34 -12.73 -1.79
N GLY A 58 14.61 -12.42 -2.03
CA GLY A 58 15.50 -11.81 -1.05
C GLY A 58 15.13 -10.37 -0.68
N TRP A 59 14.28 -9.73 -1.48
CA TRP A 59 13.87 -8.32 -1.31
C TRP A 59 12.56 -8.17 -0.53
N PHE A 60 11.67 -9.16 -0.62
CA PHE A 60 10.34 -9.07 -0.01
C PHE A 60 10.33 -9.61 1.42
N THR A 61 9.74 -8.84 2.33
CA THR A 61 9.44 -9.29 3.70
C THR A 61 8.40 -10.40 3.69
N TRP A 62 7.38 -10.26 2.84
CA TRP A 62 6.34 -11.24 2.59
C TRP A 62 5.61 -10.90 1.29
N ALA A 63 4.88 -11.88 0.74
CA ALA A 63 4.15 -11.73 -0.51
C ALA A 63 2.71 -12.23 -0.37
N ALA A 64 1.76 -11.52 -0.98
CA ALA A 64 0.36 -11.92 -1.06
C ALA A 64 0.20 -13.12 -2.01
N SER A 65 -0.76 -13.99 -1.69
CA SER A 65 -1.24 -15.01 -2.62
C SER A 65 -2.01 -14.38 -3.77
N LEU A 66 -1.98 -15.01 -4.95
CA LEU A 66 -2.80 -14.61 -6.08
C LEU A 66 -4.27 -14.96 -5.84
N ASP A 67 -5.12 -13.95 -5.67
CA ASP A 67 -6.56 -14.09 -5.56
C ASP A 67 -7.27 -13.99 -6.92
N VAL A 68 -8.46 -14.57 -6.97
CA VAL A 68 -9.41 -14.45 -8.08
C VAL A 68 -10.65 -13.75 -7.53
N ILE A 69 -10.85 -12.50 -7.95
CA ILE A 69 -11.93 -11.66 -7.43
C ILE A 69 -13.28 -12.32 -7.70
N GLY A 70 -14.03 -12.57 -6.63
CA GLY A 70 -15.33 -13.24 -6.70
C GLY A 70 -15.29 -14.77 -6.75
N ASP A 71 -14.11 -15.40 -6.76
CA ASP A 71 -13.96 -16.86 -6.75
C ASP A 71 -13.02 -17.34 -5.62
N THR A 72 -13.63 -17.69 -4.49
CA THR A 72 -12.96 -18.22 -3.29
C THR A 72 -12.23 -19.53 -3.57
N GLU A 73 -12.80 -20.41 -4.39
CA GLU A 73 -12.24 -21.73 -4.64
C GLU A 73 -11.04 -21.63 -5.59
N ALA A 74 -11.10 -20.79 -6.61
CA ALA A 74 -9.92 -20.48 -7.42
C ALA A 74 -8.82 -19.80 -6.61
N THR A 75 -9.16 -18.86 -5.72
CA THR A 75 -8.21 -18.24 -4.79
C THR A 75 -7.51 -19.28 -3.90
N ARG A 76 -8.26 -20.25 -3.36
CA ARG A 76 -7.69 -21.36 -2.57
C ARG A 76 -6.81 -22.27 -3.40
N ARG A 77 -7.20 -22.61 -4.64
CA ARG A 77 -6.37 -23.41 -5.55
C ARG A 77 -5.05 -22.73 -5.87
N ASN A 78 -5.06 -21.42 -6.12
CA ASN A 78 -3.83 -20.67 -6.35
C ASN A 78 -2.90 -20.70 -5.13
N TRP A 79 -3.46 -20.51 -3.92
CA TRP A 79 -2.68 -20.58 -2.69
C TRP A 79 -2.09 -21.97 -2.44
N LEU A 80 -2.90 -23.03 -2.61
CA LEU A 80 -2.42 -24.41 -2.49
C LEU A 80 -1.35 -24.72 -3.53
N ALA A 81 -1.51 -24.30 -4.79
CA ALA A 81 -0.50 -24.52 -5.83
C ALA A 81 0.81 -23.79 -5.50
N ALA A 82 0.75 -22.52 -5.06
CA ALA A 82 1.94 -21.78 -4.63
C ALA A 82 2.70 -22.50 -3.50
N ARG A 83 1.98 -23.03 -2.53
CA ARG A 83 2.56 -23.72 -1.37
C ARG A 83 3.04 -25.14 -1.68
N ASP A 84 2.14 -25.97 -2.20
CA ASP A 84 2.34 -27.42 -2.32
C ASP A 84 3.12 -27.78 -3.60
N THR A 85 3.03 -26.98 -4.66
CA THR A 85 3.75 -27.21 -5.93
C THR A 85 5.02 -26.37 -6.02
N HIS A 86 4.97 -25.11 -5.59
CA HIS A 86 6.09 -24.18 -5.78
C HIS A 86 6.93 -23.91 -4.52
N GLY A 87 6.50 -24.41 -3.36
CA GLY A 87 7.22 -24.27 -2.09
C GLY A 87 7.21 -22.85 -1.53
N LEU A 88 6.24 -22.00 -1.92
CA LEU A 88 6.14 -20.61 -1.49
C LEU A 88 5.08 -20.44 -0.39
N ASP A 89 5.46 -19.89 0.76
CA ASP A 89 4.54 -19.55 1.85
C ASP A 89 3.97 -18.14 1.65
N LEU A 90 2.95 -18.03 0.79
CA LEU A 90 2.29 -16.76 0.48
C LEU A 90 1.16 -16.45 1.47
N VAL A 91 0.96 -15.16 1.74
CA VAL A 91 -0.10 -14.64 2.63
C VAL A 91 -1.46 -14.73 1.93
N PRO A 92 -2.38 -15.63 2.36
CA PRO A 92 -3.70 -15.74 1.75
C PRO A 92 -4.60 -14.58 2.19
N THR A 93 -5.62 -14.29 1.39
CA THR A 93 -6.60 -13.24 1.68
C THR A 93 -7.99 -13.84 1.89
N ILE A 94 -8.72 -13.29 2.85
CA ILE A 94 -10.15 -13.50 3.04
C ILE A 94 -10.86 -12.25 2.56
N HIS A 95 -11.88 -12.41 1.71
CA HIS A 95 -12.53 -11.28 1.06
C HIS A 95 -13.90 -11.01 1.65
N TYR A 96 -14.26 -9.73 1.77
CA TYR A 96 -15.66 -9.37 1.96
C TYR A 96 -16.49 -9.82 0.75
N PRO A 97 -17.72 -10.38 0.92
CA PRO A 97 -18.46 -10.56 2.18
C PRO A 97 -18.40 -11.99 2.74
N GLU A 98 -17.31 -12.74 2.55
CA GLU A 98 -17.18 -14.11 3.05
C GLU A 98 -17.44 -14.20 4.56
N LYS A 99 -17.98 -15.33 5.01
CA LYS A 99 -18.17 -15.59 6.44
C LYS A 99 -16.80 -15.71 7.13
N PRO A 100 -16.63 -15.26 8.40
CA PRO A 100 -15.37 -15.40 9.13
C PRO A 100 -14.79 -16.82 9.17
N THR A 101 -15.65 -17.85 9.08
CA THR A 101 -15.26 -19.26 8.98
C THR A 101 -14.36 -19.57 7.77
N ALA A 102 -14.28 -18.70 6.76
CA ALA A 102 -13.35 -18.83 5.66
C ALA A 102 -11.89 -18.91 6.13
N MET A 103 -11.54 -18.28 7.27
CA MET A 103 -10.19 -18.34 7.84
C MET A 103 -9.81 -19.73 8.33
N ASP A 104 -10.77 -20.58 8.70
CA ASP A 104 -10.51 -21.94 9.22
C ASP A 104 -9.68 -22.77 8.25
N PHE A 105 -9.94 -22.61 6.95
CA PHE A 105 -9.24 -23.34 5.91
C PHE A 105 -7.72 -23.11 5.99
N TYR A 106 -7.32 -21.85 6.13
CA TYR A 106 -5.92 -21.43 6.20
C TYR A 106 -5.34 -21.66 7.61
N ALA A 107 -6.08 -21.30 8.66
CA ALA A 107 -5.61 -21.39 10.04
C ALA A 107 -5.36 -22.85 10.48
N LYS A 108 -6.23 -23.80 10.10
CA LYS A 108 -6.01 -25.25 10.33
C LYS A 108 -4.77 -25.79 9.64
N ARG A 109 -4.29 -25.10 8.60
CA ARG A 109 -3.08 -25.41 7.84
C ARG A 109 -1.86 -24.65 8.34
N GLY A 110 -1.95 -24.01 9.49
CA GLY A 110 -0.83 -23.35 10.16
C GLY A 110 -0.63 -21.88 9.78
N VAL A 111 -1.47 -21.29 8.92
CA VAL A 111 -1.34 -19.88 8.54
C VAL A 111 -1.65 -18.98 9.74
N ARG A 112 -0.71 -18.11 10.10
CA ARG A 112 -0.84 -17.15 11.21
C ARG A 112 -0.94 -15.69 10.78
N PHE A 113 -0.77 -15.42 9.49
CA PHE A 113 -0.87 -14.07 8.94
C PHE A 113 -1.68 -14.12 7.65
N MET A 114 -2.73 -13.30 7.56
CA MET A 114 -3.67 -13.30 6.44
C MET A 114 -4.03 -11.87 6.04
N GLY A 115 -4.42 -11.68 4.78
CA GLY A 115 -5.03 -10.44 4.31
C GLY A 115 -6.54 -10.41 4.53
N LEU A 116 -7.09 -9.22 4.80
CA LEU A 116 -8.52 -8.94 4.76
C LEU A 116 -8.79 -7.98 3.59
N GLY A 117 -9.43 -8.50 2.54
CA GLY A 117 -9.61 -7.84 1.25
C GLY A 117 -11.08 -7.68 0.83
N GLY A 118 -11.31 -7.20 -0.40
CA GLY A 118 -12.66 -6.95 -0.93
C GLY A 118 -13.37 -5.75 -0.30
N LEU A 119 -12.64 -4.85 0.36
CA LEU A 119 -13.19 -3.74 1.15
C LEU A 119 -13.30 -2.42 0.37
N VAL A 120 -12.69 -2.33 -0.80
CA VAL A 120 -12.69 -1.13 -1.65
C VAL A 120 -14.06 -0.97 -2.30
N GLY A 121 -14.62 0.23 -2.23
CA GLY A 121 -15.97 0.53 -2.76
C GLY A 121 -17.12 0.10 -1.86
N VAL A 122 -16.86 -0.64 -0.78
CA VAL A 122 -17.88 -1.02 0.21
C VAL A 122 -18.16 0.15 1.15
N ARG A 123 -19.45 0.42 1.42
CA ARG A 123 -19.88 1.46 2.38
C ARG A 123 -19.29 1.18 3.78
N GLU A 124 -19.04 2.24 4.55
CA GLU A 124 -18.35 2.15 5.83
C GLU A 124 -19.03 1.21 6.84
N ARG A 125 -20.35 1.34 7.04
CA ARG A 125 -21.11 0.52 8.00
C ARG A 125 -21.01 -1.00 7.74
N PRO A 126 -21.37 -1.53 6.56
CA PRO A 126 -21.28 -2.97 6.31
C PRO A 126 -19.84 -3.49 6.36
N ARG A 127 -18.87 -2.70 5.88
CA ARG A 127 -17.45 -3.04 5.98
C ARG A 127 -16.97 -3.13 7.43
N GLY A 128 -17.33 -2.15 8.27
CA GLY A 128 -17.00 -2.15 9.70
C GLY A 128 -17.67 -3.32 10.45
N ALA A 129 -18.93 -3.62 10.14
CA ALA A 129 -19.62 -4.78 10.72
C ALA A 129 -18.96 -6.11 10.36
N TRP A 130 -18.53 -6.26 9.10
CA TRP A 130 -17.81 -7.44 8.66
C TRP A 130 -16.45 -7.59 9.37
N LEU A 131 -15.66 -6.51 9.41
CA LEU A 131 -14.38 -6.51 10.15
C LEU A 131 -14.58 -6.86 11.63
N ALA A 132 -15.59 -6.28 12.29
CA ALA A 132 -15.92 -6.62 13.67
C ALA A 132 -16.26 -8.12 13.84
N GLY A 133 -17.00 -8.70 12.90
CA GLY A 133 -17.30 -10.14 12.87
C GLY A 133 -16.05 -11.00 12.69
N VAL A 134 -15.17 -10.64 11.75
CA VAL A 134 -13.91 -11.34 11.49
C VAL A 134 -12.99 -11.30 12.70
N PHE A 135 -12.75 -10.11 13.29
CA PHE A 135 -11.89 -9.96 14.47
C PHE A 135 -12.48 -10.62 15.72
N LYS A 136 -13.82 -10.61 15.90
CA LYS A 136 -14.46 -11.37 16.98
C LYS A 136 -14.19 -12.87 16.82
N TYR A 137 -14.43 -13.41 15.63
CA TYR A 137 -14.22 -14.82 15.33
C TYR A 137 -12.76 -15.23 15.49
N GLN A 138 -11.82 -14.40 15.01
CA GLN A 138 -10.38 -14.62 15.19
C GLN A 138 -10.01 -14.72 16.66
N ARG A 139 -10.46 -13.81 17.53
CA ARG A 139 -10.17 -13.88 18.96
C ARG A 139 -10.71 -15.16 19.63
N GLU A 140 -11.90 -15.60 19.22
CA GLU A 140 -12.57 -16.76 19.82
C GLU A 140 -12.02 -18.11 19.34
N ARG A 141 -11.55 -18.20 18.08
CA ARG A 141 -11.16 -19.47 17.44
C ARG A 141 -9.68 -19.58 17.11
N TRP A 142 -9.06 -18.46 16.76
CA TRP A 142 -7.70 -18.39 16.22
C TRP A 142 -6.92 -17.20 16.79
N PRO A 143 -6.75 -17.08 18.12
CA PRO A 143 -6.19 -15.87 18.74
C PRO A 143 -4.76 -15.53 18.30
N GLY A 144 -4.04 -16.49 17.72
CA GLY A 144 -2.73 -16.31 17.10
C GLY A 144 -2.76 -16.04 15.59
N VAL A 145 -3.88 -15.65 14.99
CA VAL A 145 -3.92 -15.16 13.61
C VAL A 145 -3.89 -13.63 13.62
N GLU A 146 -2.96 -13.06 12.85
CA GLU A 146 -2.82 -11.62 12.63
C GLU A 146 -3.28 -11.25 11.21
N PHE A 147 -3.69 -9.98 11.01
CA PHE A 147 -4.22 -9.53 9.73
C PHE A 147 -3.47 -8.35 9.12
N HIS A 148 -3.32 -8.40 7.80
CA HIS A 148 -3.07 -7.25 6.94
C HIS A 148 -4.42 -6.70 6.42
N GLY A 149 -4.63 -5.39 6.45
CA GLY A 149 -5.83 -4.76 5.89
C GLY A 149 -5.57 -4.18 4.50
N TRP A 150 -6.10 -4.82 3.46
CA TRP A 150 -5.90 -4.38 2.07
C TRP A 150 -6.69 -3.10 1.76
N GLY A 151 -5.98 -2.02 1.43
CA GLY A 151 -6.56 -0.71 1.10
C GLY A 151 -7.33 -0.07 2.25
N VAL A 152 -7.01 -0.41 3.50
CA VAL A 152 -7.70 0.12 4.69
C VAL A 152 -7.02 1.41 5.13
N THR A 153 -7.60 2.56 4.77
CA THR A 153 -6.99 3.88 5.01
C THR A 153 -7.81 4.81 5.90
N GLN A 154 -9.06 4.46 6.18
CA GLN A 154 -9.99 5.34 6.90
C GLN A 154 -9.86 5.18 8.41
N TRP A 155 -9.80 6.31 9.12
CA TRP A 155 -9.55 6.37 10.56
C TRP A 155 -10.45 5.47 11.43
N PRO A 156 -11.78 5.36 11.19
CA PRO A 156 -12.62 4.45 11.98
C PRO A 156 -12.21 2.98 11.87
N LEU A 157 -11.70 2.56 10.70
CA LEU A 157 -11.33 1.18 10.42
C LEU A 157 -9.91 0.85 10.86
N LEU A 158 -9.02 1.84 10.84
CA LEU A 158 -7.65 1.69 11.36
C LEU A 158 -7.62 1.33 12.84
N ARG A 159 -8.74 1.50 13.59
CA ARG A 159 -8.85 1.09 15.00
C ARG A 159 -8.99 -0.41 15.21
N PHE A 160 -9.32 -1.18 14.17
CA PHE A 160 -9.32 -2.63 14.28
C PHE A 160 -7.88 -3.15 14.44
N PRO A 161 -7.65 -4.30 15.13
CA PRO A 161 -6.31 -4.73 15.52
C PRO A 161 -5.54 -5.39 14.36
N PHE A 162 -5.33 -4.62 13.30
CA PHE A 162 -4.47 -5.00 12.17
C PHE A 162 -3.01 -5.00 12.60
N LYS A 163 -2.25 -5.97 12.07
CA LYS A 163 -0.79 -6.01 12.19
C LYS A 163 -0.12 -5.06 11.21
N SER A 164 -0.71 -4.93 10.03
CA SER A 164 -0.32 -3.95 9.01
C SER A 164 -1.50 -3.59 8.12
N VAL A 165 -1.41 -2.46 7.41
CA VAL A 165 -2.37 -2.02 6.40
C VAL A 165 -1.61 -1.36 5.26
N ASP A 166 -2.24 -1.21 4.09
CA ASP A 166 -1.67 -0.44 2.99
C ASP A 166 -2.58 0.70 2.54
N SER A 167 -1.98 1.67 1.86
CA SER A 167 -2.67 2.81 1.30
C SER A 167 -2.14 3.14 -0.08
N SER A 168 -3.03 3.21 -1.08
CA SER A 168 -2.72 3.85 -2.35
C SER A 168 -3.08 5.34 -2.38
N THR A 169 -3.73 5.89 -1.34
CA THR A 169 -4.26 7.27 -1.36
C THR A 169 -3.16 8.31 -1.38
N TRP A 170 -1.93 7.96 -0.99
CA TRP A 170 -0.76 8.84 -1.09
C TRP A 170 -0.44 9.25 -2.55
N ASN A 171 -0.91 8.54 -3.56
CA ASN A 171 -0.73 8.98 -4.96
C ASN A 171 -1.90 9.81 -5.51
N ALA A 172 -2.95 10.05 -4.73
CA ALA A 172 -4.18 10.73 -5.16
C ALA A 172 -3.92 12.16 -5.66
N GLY A 173 -3.03 12.91 -5.01
CA GLY A 173 -2.69 14.28 -5.44
C GLY A 173 -2.16 14.34 -6.87
N THR A 174 -1.30 13.39 -7.24
CA THR A 174 -0.75 13.32 -8.61
C THR A 174 -1.71 12.70 -9.63
N LYS A 175 -2.69 11.90 -9.19
CA LYS A 175 -3.67 11.22 -10.05
C LYS A 175 -4.90 12.04 -10.34
N PHE A 176 -5.48 12.60 -9.28
CA PHE A 176 -6.80 13.20 -9.27
C PHE A 176 -6.77 14.67 -8.87
N GLY A 177 -5.60 15.20 -8.49
CA GLY A 177 -5.49 16.55 -7.98
C GLY A 177 -5.96 16.71 -6.52
N ASP A 178 -6.27 15.62 -5.81
CA ASP A 178 -6.72 15.69 -4.41
C ASP A 178 -5.61 15.21 -3.47
N LEU A 179 -4.93 16.17 -2.84
CA LEU A 179 -3.87 15.92 -1.88
C LEU A 179 -4.40 16.06 -0.45
N THR A 180 -4.28 15.01 0.35
CA THR A 180 -4.54 15.11 1.79
C THR A 180 -3.27 15.49 2.53
N VAL A 181 -3.29 16.58 3.29
CA VAL A 181 -2.22 17.02 4.19
C VAL A 181 -2.68 16.78 5.62
N ARG A 182 -1.87 16.06 6.42
CA ARG A 182 -2.24 15.62 7.77
C ARG A 182 -1.44 16.35 8.81
N ASP A 183 -2.10 16.90 9.82
CA ASP A 183 -1.44 17.59 10.91
C ASP A 183 -0.81 16.57 11.89
N PRO A 184 0.51 16.56 12.11
CA PRO A 184 1.12 15.66 13.09
C PRO A 184 0.74 15.99 14.53
N GLY A 185 0.36 17.23 14.82
CA GLY A 185 -0.03 17.69 16.17
C GLY A 185 -1.50 17.46 16.51
N SER A 186 -2.33 17.00 15.57
CA SER A 186 -3.76 16.76 15.78
C SER A 186 -4.30 15.62 14.92
N LEU A 187 -5.60 15.33 15.03
CA LEU A 187 -6.28 14.39 14.13
C LEU A 187 -6.89 15.09 12.89
N ARG A 188 -6.53 16.36 12.64
CA ARG A 188 -7.06 17.11 11.51
C ARG A 188 -6.35 16.72 10.22
N ASP A 189 -7.14 16.63 9.17
CA ASP A 189 -6.72 16.38 7.80
C ASP A 189 -7.26 17.53 6.94
N TYR A 190 -6.45 18.01 6.00
CA TYR A 190 -6.80 19.07 5.06
C TYR A 190 -6.76 18.52 3.65
N SER A 191 -7.85 18.67 2.90
CA SER A 191 -7.84 18.44 1.44
C SER A 191 -7.29 19.69 0.75
N VAL A 192 -6.34 19.47 -0.16
CA VAL A 192 -5.67 20.48 -0.97
C VAL A 192 -5.87 20.08 -2.43
N ASP A 193 -6.62 20.90 -3.16
CA ASP A 193 -6.86 20.72 -4.59
C ASP A 193 -5.62 21.19 -5.36
N VAL A 194 -4.78 20.25 -5.77
CA VAL A 194 -3.57 20.47 -6.59
C VAL A 194 -3.85 20.25 -8.09
N SER A 195 -5.11 20.22 -8.50
CA SER A 195 -5.48 20.16 -9.93
C SER A 195 -5.15 21.47 -10.65
N ARG A 196 -5.08 21.42 -11.99
CA ARG A 196 -4.85 22.63 -12.79
C ARG A 196 -5.99 23.61 -12.60
N GLY A 197 -5.70 24.78 -12.02
CA GLY A 197 -6.70 25.79 -11.71
C GLY A 197 -7.39 25.59 -10.36
N GLY A 198 -6.89 24.66 -9.53
CA GLY A 198 -7.35 24.45 -8.16
C GLY A 198 -7.26 25.74 -7.33
N LYS A 199 -8.21 25.90 -6.41
CA LYS A 199 -8.26 27.07 -5.53
C LYS A 199 -7.24 26.91 -4.40
N PRO A 200 -6.64 28.03 -3.92
CA PRO A 200 -5.79 27.98 -2.74
C PRO A 200 -6.51 27.33 -1.55
N PRO A 201 -5.82 26.46 -0.78
CA PRO A 201 -6.43 25.81 0.37
C PRO A 201 -6.61 26.80 1.53
N SER A 202 -7.28 26.34 2.60
CA SER A 202 -7.48 27.16 3.81
C SER A 202 -6.16 27.71 4.37
N MET A 203 -6.22 28.84 5.08
CA MET A 203 -5.03 29.43 5.73
C MET A 203 -4.34 28.44 6.68
N ALA A 204 -5.10 27.59 7.36
CA ALA A 204 -4.55 26.56 8.23
C ALA A 204 -3.74 25.51 7.45
N ALA A 205 -4.25 25.05 6.31
CA ALA A 205 -3.53 24.14 5.43
C ALA A 205 -2.26 24.79 4.84
N ARG A 206 -2.32 26.07 4.44
CA ARG A 206 -1.14 26.81 3.96
C ARG A 206 -0.06 26.94 5.03
N ARG A 207 -0.44 27.25 6.28
CA ARG A 207 0.48 27.28 7.42
C ARG A 207 1.08 25.91 7.72
N LEU A 208 0.28 24.85 7.63
CA LEU A 208 0.76 23.49 7.85
C LEU A 208 1.76 23.08 6.76
N LEU A 209 1.48 23.37 5.48
CA LEU A 209 2.42 23.14 4.38
C LEU A 209 3.75 23.87 4.62
N ALA A 210 3.67 25.16 4.96
CA ALA A 210 4.85 26.01 5.18
C ALA A 210 5.60 25.73 6.49
N SER A 211 5.06 24.89 7.36
CA SER A 211 5.71 24.53 8.63
C SER A 211 6.94 23.65 8.40
N ASP A 212 7.82 23.61 9.40
CA ASP A 212 8.99 22.72 9.40
C ASP A 212 8.66 21.23 9.32
N HIS A 213 7.37 20.85 9.42
CA HIS A 213 6.90 19.49 9.19
C HIS A 213 6.94 19.11 7.71
N TYR A 214 6.42 19.97 6.83
CA TYR A 214 6.27 19.71 5.41
C TYR A 214 7.27 20.48 4.55
N GLY A 215 7.62 21.71 4.91
CA GLY A 215 8.63 22.53 4.22
C GLY A 215 8.28 22.87 2.78
N SER A 216 6.99 23.03 2.46
CA SER A 216 6.50 23.37 1.11
C SER A 216 5.48 24.52 1.17
N CYS A 217 5.15 25.15 0.05
CA CYS A 217 4.06 26.10 -0.05
C CYS A 217 3.07 25.72 -1.14
N TRP A 218 1.87 26.31 -1.08
CA TRP A 218 0.81 26.07 -2.05
C TRP A 218 1.28 26.34 -3.49
N GLU A 219 2.08 27.37 -3.67
CA GLU A 219 2.60 27.83 -4.96
C GLU A 219 3.50 26.78 -5.64
N GLU A 220 4.21 25.96 -4.87
CA GLU A 220 5.05 24.85 -5.34
C GLU A 220 4.26 23.60 -5.71
N ILE A 221 3.02 23.45 -5.21
CA ILE A 221 2.21 22.23 -5.40
C ILE A 221 0.90 22.46 -6.15
N ARG A 222 0.61 23.69 -6.61
CA ARG A 222 -0.67 24.07 -7.25
C ARG A 222 -0.98 23.42 -8.60
N ASN A 223 -0.15 22.50 -9.09
CA ASN A 223 -0.34 21.83 -10.37
C ASN A 223 0.16 20.38 -10.28
N SER A 224 -0.70 19.39 -10.51
CA SER A 224 -0.34 17.97 -10.42
C SER A 224 0.57 17.45 -11.56
N ARG A 225 1.04 18.33 -12.45
CA ARG A 225 1.85 17.98 -13.64
C ARG A 225 3.19 18.71 -13.64
N GLY A 226 4.15 18.14 -14.38
CA GLY A 226 5.46 18.75 -14.60
C GLY A 226 6.31 18.78 -13.34
N GLU A 227 7.01 19.89 -13.13
CA GLU A 227 7.99 20.11 -12.04
C GLU A 227 7.39 19.98 -10.62
N ASN A 228 6.13 20.36 -10.44
CA ASN A 228 5.43 20.28 -9.14
C ASN A 228 5.14 18.84 -8.69
N ARG A 229 5.21 17.85 -9.60
CA ARG A 229 4.83 16.47 -9.31
C ARG A 229 5.66 15.88 -8.16
N THR A 230 6.96 16.13 -8.17
CA THR A 230 7.86 15.61 -7.14
C THR A 230 7.56 16.22 -5.77
N GLU A 231 7.27 17.53 -5.71
CA GLU A 231 6.90 18.17 -4.44
C GLU A 231 5.55 17.67 -3.90
N ILE A 232 4.58 17.42 -4.78
CA ILE A 232 3.30 16.79 -4.40
C ILE A 232 3.53 15.39 -3.82
N LEU A 233 4.41 14.58 -4.42
CA LEU A 233 4.74 13.25 -3.91
C LEU A 233 5.46 13.32 -2.56
N LEU A 234 6.37 14.27 -2.39
CA LEU A 234 7.06 14.57 -1.13
C LEU A 234 6.07 14.89 -0.01
N VAL A 235 5.21 15.88 -0.23
CA VAL A 235 4.17 16.28 0.73
C VAL A 235 3.24 15.11 1.03
N SER A 236 2.83 14.36 0.01
CA SER A 236 1.92 13.23 0.20
C SER A 236 2.56 12.07 0.96
N ALA A 237 3.84 11.75 0.70
CA ALA A 237 4.58 10.73 1.42
C ALA A 237 4.76 11.11 2.90
N ARG A 238 5.11 12.37 3.19
CA ARG A 238 5.14 12.91 4.56
C ARG A 238 3.76 12.81 5.23
N SER A 239 2.70 13.14 4.51
CA SER A 239 1.34 12.99 5.04
C SER A 239 0.96 11.54 5.35
N ALA A 240 1.41 10.60 4.51
CA ALA A 240 1.21 9.17 4.76
C ALA A 240 2.02 8.69 5.97
N LYS A 241 3.22 9.22 6.21
CA LYS A 241 3.99 8.98 7.44
C LYS A 241 3.22 9.41 8.69
N VAL A 242 2.53 10.56 8.66
CA VAL A 242 1.67 10.99 9.78
C VAL A 242 0.55 9.97 10.04
N LEU A 243 -0.04 9.40 8.98
CA LEU A 243 -1.05 8.34 9.13
C LEU A 243 -0.45 7.06 9.73
N GLU A 244 0.76 6.68 9.31
CA GLU A 244 1.51 5.57 9.89
C GLU A 244 1.78 5.79 11.38
N ASP A 245 2.25 6.98 11.78
CA ASP A 245 2.53 7.29 13.17
C ASP A 245 1.27 7.26 14.03
N ARG A 246 0.15 7.77 13.50
CA ARG A 246 -1.15 7.67 14.16
C ARG A 246 -1.61 6.21 14.29
N PHE A 247 -1.45 5.39 13.26
CA PHE A 247 -1.73 3.95 13.29
C PHE A 247 -0.86 3.24 14.35
N ASN A 248 0.43 3.54 14.38
CA ASN A 248 1.35 2.95 15.35
C ASN A 248 1.00 3.37 16.78
N ALA A 249 0.64 4.63 17.00
CA ALA A 249 0.25 5.13 18.32
C ALA A 249 -0.97 4.40 18.89
N ILE A 250 -2.00 4.14 18.07
CA ILE A 250 -3.20 3.43 18.54
C ILE A 250 -2.96 1.92 18.77
N HIS A 251 -1.90 1.35 18.20
CA HIS A 251 -1.53 -0.06 18.36
C HIS A 251 -0.32 -0.31 19.27
N ALA A 252 0.32 0.75 19.78
CA ALA A 252 1.51 0.68 20.64
C ALA A 252 1.26 -0.10 21.94
N GLY A 253 0.01 -0.15 22.42
CA GLY A 253 -0.42 -0.94 23.59
C GLY A 253 -0.41 -2.47 23.38
N GLY A 254 -0.16 -2.95 22.15
CA GLY A 254 0.07 -4.35 21.83
C GLY A 254 -1.17 -5.25 21.96
N TRP A 255 -1.78 -5.61 20.84
CA TRP A 255 -2.82 -6.67 20.81
C TRP A 255 -2.21 -8.09 20.85
N PHE A 256 -0.92 -8.22 20.52
CA PHE A 256 -0.24 -9.51 20.32
C PHE A 256 1.11 -9.54 21.06
N LYS A 257 1.39 -10.63 21.78
CA LYS A 257 2.56 -10.76 22.67
C LYS A 257 3.82 -11.30 22.00
N GLU A 258 3.75 -11.98 20.85
CA GLU A 258 4.90 -12.64 20.21
C GLU A 258 4.93 -12.46 18.67
N PRO A 259 6.11 -12.44 18.03
CA PRO A 259 6.22 -12.52 16.58
C PRO A 259 5.89 -13.95 16.10
N LEU A 260 4.86 -14.10 15.27
CA LEU A 260 4.35 -15.40 14.88
C LEU A 260 5.01 -15.96 13.59
N PRO A 261 5.11 -17.28 13.43
CA PRO A 261 5.57 -17.91 12.20
C PRO A 261 4.44 -17.94 11.13
N GLY A 262 4.76 -17.52 9.90
CA GLY A 262 3.86 -17.55 8.74
C GLY A 262 4.05 -16.36 7.81
N GLY A 263 4.03 -16.60 6.50
CA GLY A 263 4.21 -15.57 5.46
C GLY A 263 5.67 -15.14 5.25
N ARG A 264 6.64 -15.97 5.64
CA ARG A 264 8.07 -15.61 5.55
C ARG A 264 8.65 -16.07 4.22
N MET A 265 9.31 -15.16 3.51
CA MET A 265 10.29 -15.61 2.52
C MET A 265 11.50 -16.20 3.25
N PRO A 266 12.13 -17.27 2.72
CA PRO A 266 13.28 -17.90 3.36
C PRO A 266 14.40 -16.88 3.68
N GLY A 267 14.91 -16.89 4.92
CA GLY A 267 16.08 -16.09 5.31
C GLY A 267 15.83 -14.71 5.94
N GLN A 268 14.58 -14.30 6.19
CA GLN A 268 14.28 -12.97 6.79
C GLN A 268 13.79 -13.00 8.25
N SER A 269 14.20 -11.99 9.02
CA SER A 269 13.76 -11.75 10.41
C SER A 269 12.30 -11.25 10.48
N SER A 270 11.59 -11.55 11.57
CA SER A 270 10.20 -11.12 11.77
C SER A 270 10.02 -9.60 11.64
N PRO A 271 9.02 -9.12 10.88
CA PRO A 271 8.77 -7.68 10.81
C PRO A 271 8.31 -7.13 12.16
N ALA A 272 8.85 -5.96 12.51
CA ALA A 272 8.40 -5.15 13.64
C ALA A 272 6.90 -4.82 13.56
N ARG A 273 6.26 -4.63 14.73
CA ARG A 273 4.81 -4.44 14.90
C ARG A 273 4.32 -3.13 14.28
N GLY A 274 3.10 -3.15 13.73
CA GLY A 274 2.38 -1.96 13.23
C GLY A 274 3.07 -1.33 12.03
N ARG A 275 2.66 -1.68 10.81
CA ARG A 275 3.21 -1.07 9.59
C ARG A 275 2.11 -0.58 8.66
N LEU A 276 2.20 0.68 8.23
CA LEU A 276 1.45 1.19 7.09
C LEU A 276 2.36 1.12 5.87
N HIS A 277 1.94 0.42 4.83
CA HIS A 277 2.68 0.33 3.58
C HIS A 277 2.14 1.32 2.56
N LEU A 278 3.02 2.08 1.91
CA LEU A 278 2.66 2.84 0.73
C LEU A 278 2.44 1.87 -0.43
N ALA A 279 1.19 1.72 -0.87
CA ALA A 279 0.88 0.94 -2.05
C ALA A 279 1.31 1.70 -3.30
N ALA A 280 2.42 1.26 -3.89
CA ALA A 280 2.83 1.68 -5.20
C ALA A 280 2.02 0.89 -6.23
N GLY A 281 1.05 1.56 -6.85
CA GLY A 281 0.17 0.94 -7.83
C GLY A 281 -0.81 1.93 -8.45
N GLY A 282 -1.12 1.71 -9.74
CA GLY A 282 -2.20 2.37 -10.47
C GLY A 282 -1.81 2.80 -11.87
N ASP A 283 -2.74 2.55 -12.80
CA ASP A 283 -2.82 3.25 -14.08
C ASP A 283 -2.92 4.76 -13.78
N LEU A 284 -1.86 5.52 -14.04
CA LEU A 284 -2.06 6.95 -14.31
C LEU A 284 -2.70 6.95 -15.69
N GLY A 285 -3.97 7.42 -15.76
CA GLY A 285 -4.87 7.21 -16.88
C GLY A 285 -4.20 7.10 -18.24
N THR A 286 -4.69 6.16 -19.04
CA THR A 286 -4.34 5.94 -20.45
C THR A 286 -3.85 7.24 -21.10
N PRO A 287 -2.58 7.33 -21.54
CA PRO A 287 -2.23 8.37 -22.49
C PRO A 287 -3.13 8.20 -23.73
N PRO A 288 -3.51 9.30 -24.42
CA PRO A 288 -4.22 9.18 -25.68
C PRO A 288 -3.42 8.23 -26.58
N GLN A 289 -4.12 7.19 -27.07
CA GLN A 289 -3.65 6.06 -27.87
C GLN A 289 -2.15 6.07 -28.27
N GLY A 290 -1.41 5.10 -27.75
CA GLY A 290 -0.06 4.75 -28.21
C GLY A 290 1.06 5.22 -27.27
N GLY A 291 1.63 4.29 -26.49
CA GLY A 291 2.92 4.52 -25.81
C GLY A 291 2.95 4.25 -24.31
N ARG A 292 3.41 3.04 -23.95
CA ARG A 292 4.20 2.64 -22.77
C ARG A 292 3.72 3.04 -21.35
N GLN A 293 3.03 2.08 -20.70
CA GLN A 293 2.83 1.99 -19.24
C GLN A 293 4.16 1.93 -18.42
N SER A 294 5.33 1.77 -19.06
CA SER A 294 6.65 1.62 -18.39
C SER A 294 7.25 2.92 -17.84
N PHE A 295 6.82 4.09 -18.31
CA PHE A 295 7.42 5.39 -17.92
C PHE A 295 7.07 5.83 -16.50
N ILE A 296 5.91 5.39 -16.00
CA ILE A 296 5.27 5.92 -14.81
C ILE A 296 5.71 5.20 -13.53
N VAL A 297 5.90 3.89 -13.64
CA VAL A 297 6.47 3.06 -12.58
C VAL A 297 7.93 3.47 -12.34
N GLY A 298 8.68 3.72 -13.42
CA GLY A 298 10.03 4.30 -13.34
C GLY A 298 10.07 5.70 -12.75
N SER A 299 9.01 6.52 -12.91
CA SER A 299 8.90 7.84 -12.30
C SER A 299 8.83 7.74 -10.78
N VAL A 300 7.91 6.94 -10.24
CA VAL A 300 7.72 6.80 -8.79
C VAL A 300 8.95 6.17 -8.12
N LEU A 301 9.64 5.25 -8.79
CA LEU A 301 10.88 4.66 -8.30
C LEU A 301 12.05 5.65 -8.34
N LYS A 302 12.20 6.42 -9.41
CA LYS A 302 13.15 7.54 -9.47
C LYS A 302 12.81 8.61 -8.42
N ASP A 303 11.53 8.82 -8.13
CA ASP A 303 11.09 9.68 -7.03
C ASP A 303 11.56 9.09 -5.70
N PHE A 304 11.32 7.80 -5.39
CA PHE A 304 11.85 7.13 -4.20
C PHE A 304 13.39 7.15 -4.09
N GLN A 305 14.11 7.04 -5.20
CA GLN A 305 15.58 7.15 -5.23
C GLN A 305 16.06 8.57 -4.95
N ARG A 306 15.49 9.57 -5.62
CA ARG A 306 15.79 10.99 -5.39
C ARG A 306 15.44 11.43 -3.96
N LEU A 307 14.38 10.84 -3.40
CA LEU A 307 13.98 10.99 -2.02
C LEU A 307 15.02 10.41 -1.04
N ARG A 308 15.61 9.25 -1.37
CA ARG A 308 16.63 8.58 -0.55
C ARG A 308 17.96 9.32 -0.59
N ASP A 309 18.41 9.70 -1.77
CA ASP A 309 19.77 10.19 -1.99
C ASP A 309 19.95 11.68 -1.61
N GLY A 310 18.88 12.35 -1.15
CA GLY A 310 18.90 13.78 -0.81
C GLY A 310 19.21 14.70 -1.99
N SER A 311 19.24 14.16 -3.20
CA SER A 311 19.70 14.81 -4.44
C SER A 311 18.63 15.67 -5.11
N LEU A 312 17.44 15.79 -4.50
CA LEU A 312 16.47 16.84 -4.83
C LEU A 312 16.98 18.20 -4.33
N ALA A 313 17.97 18.74 -5.02
CA ALA A 313 18.18 20.18 -5.01
C ALA A 313 16.89 20.83 -5.55
N ARG A 314 16.31 21.75 -4.77
CA ARG A 314 15.11 22.51 -5.18
C ARG A 314 15.34 23.12 -6.57
N GLY A 315 14.55 22.70 -7.57
CA GLY A 315 14.49 23.36 -8.87
C GLY A 315 15.07 22.61 -10.08
N GLU A 316 15.47 21.33 -9.99
CA GLU A 316 15.78 20.59 -11.21
C GLU A 316 14.51 20.23 -12.01
N PRO A 317 14.38 20.66 -13.27
CA PRO A 317 13.21 20.38 -14.08
C PRO A 317 13.08 18.88 -14.38
N TRP A 318 11.83 18.43 -14.48
CA TRP A 318 11.53 17.07 -14.92
C TRP A 318 12.09 16.85 -16.33
N PRO A 319 12.85 15.76 -16.59
CA PRO A 319 13.32 15.49 -17.94
C PRO A 319 12.11 15.39 -18.88
N PRO A 320 12.11 16.09 -20.03
CA PRO A 320 10.99 16.03 -20.95
C PRO A 320 10.74 14.56 -21.35
N PRO A 321 9.49 14.17 -21.66
CA PRO A 321 9.23 12.84 -22.14
C PRO A 321 10.09 12.58 -23.39
N ASP A 322 10.92 11.54 -23.34
CA ASP A 322 11.70 11.11 -24.50
C ASP A 322 10.71 10.82 -25.64
N LYS A 323 10.94 11.45 -26.79
CA LYS A 323 10.11 11.33 -27.99
C LYS A 323 10.15 9.92 -28.57
#